data_AF-A0A7W9MGP9-F1
#
_entry.id   AF-A0A7W9MGP9-F1
#
_cell.length_a   1.000
_cell.length_b   1.000
_cell.length_c   1.000
_cell.angle_alpha   90.00
_cell.angle_beta   90.00
_cell.angle_gamma   90.00
#
_symmetry.space_group_name_H-M   'P 1'
#
loop_
_entity.id
_entity.type
_entity.pdbx_description
1 polymer ?
#
loop_
_entity_poly.entity_id
_entity_poly.type
_entity_poly.pdbx_seq_one_letter_code
_entity_poly.pdbx_strand_id
1 'polypeptide(L)'
;MNQVSFCGSIDTGDYELVAGLLRDWLRTDALHVKIRLFGEEMTYEDETIYLYCYNALIRPPNAPYFLLEGHTGGTLDEAAGWLRQLTRLCAGRGVSCTIDYQEVDEDGTPVSEEEFTVRDGFAER
;
A
#
# COMPACT_ATOMS: atom_id res chain seq x y z
N MET A 1 -1.61 -19.46 10.01
CA MET A 1 -2.79 -18.82 9.37
C MET A 1 -2.20 -17.99 8.24
N ASN A 2 -2.53 -18.28 6.99
CA ASN A 2 -1.86 -17.63 5.86
C ASN A 2 -2.25 -16.15 5.82
N GLN A 3 -1.27 -15.30 5.50
CA GLN A 3 -1.43 -13.86 5.35
C GLN A 3 -1.05 -13.46 3.92
N VAL A 4 -1.46 -12.28 3.50
CA VAL A 4 -1.01 -11.69 2.25
C VAL A 4 -0.15 -10.47 2.58
N SER A 5 1.14 -10.56 2.26
CA SER A 5 2.05 -9.43 2.33
C SER A 5 1.90 -8.58 1.08
N PHE A 6 1.99 -7.26 1.22
CA PHE A 6 1.98 -6.33 0.11
C PHE A 6 3.01 -5.23 0.28
N CYS A 7 3.54 -4.74 -0.84
CA CYS A 7 4.38 -3.56 -0.89
C CYS A 7 4.10 -2.77 -2.18
N GLY A 8 4.37 -1.48 -2.19
CA GLY A 8 4.04 -0.67 -3.36
C GLY A 8 4.47 0.77 -3.27
N SER A 9 4.09 1.54 -4.29
CA SER A 9 4.35 2.96 -4.39
C SER A 9 3.11 3.77 -4.75
N ILE A 10 3.08 5.01 -4.29
CA ILE A 10 2.14 6.05 -4.68
C ILE A 10 2.95 7.26 -5.16
N ASP A 11 2.83 7.60 -6.44
CA ASP A 11 3.71 8.55 -7.14
C ASP A 11 3.27 10.01 -6.92
N THR A 12 3.42 10.50 -5.68
CA THR A 12 3.13 11.88 -5.28
C THR A 12 3.98 12.33 -4.09
N GLY A 13 4.22 13.64 -3.99
CA GLY A 13 4.85 14.27 -2.82
C GLY A 13 3.87 14.86 -1.81
N ASP A 14 2.58 14.78 -2.08
CA ASP A 14 1.53 15.36 -1.23
C ASP A 14 1.09 14.37 -0.16
N TYR A 15 1.60 14.54 1.06
CA TYR A 15 1.27 13.67 2.18
C TYR A 15 -0.19 13.80 2.63
N GLU A 16 -0.83 14.96 2.45
CA GLU A 16 -2.22 15.16 2.84
C GLU A 16 -3.14 14.38 1.90
N LEU A 17 -2.83 14.40 0.61
CA LEU A 17 -3.48 13.57 -0.39
C LEU A 17 -3.32 12.07 -0.07
N VAL A 18 -2.10 11.62 0.26
CA VAL A 18 -1.84 10.20 0.60
C VAL A 18 -2.57 9.81 1.87
N ALA A 19 -2.54 10.64 2.92
CA ALA A 19 -3.29 10.36 4.15
C ALA A 19 -4.80 10.27 3.88
N GLY A 20 -5.35 11.14 3.03
CA GLY A 20 -6.75 11.08 2.61
C GLY A 20 -7.08 9.81 1.83
N LEU A 21 -6.22 9.40 0.89
CA LEU A 21 -6.35 8.13 0.15
C LEU A 21 -6.42 6.92 1.08
N LEU A 22 -5.46 6.85 2.03
CA LEU A 22 -5.36 5.72 2.94
C LEU A 22 -6.54 5.67 3.91
N ARG A 23 -7.01 6.81 4.42
CA ARG A 23 -8.23 6.88 5.26
C ARG A 23 -9.46 6.40 4.50
N ASP A 24 -9.64 6.82 3.25
CA ASP A 24 -10.77 6.38 2.41
C ASP A 24 -10.71 4.88 2.10
N TRP A 25 -9.52 4.37 1.83
CA TRP A 25 -9.29 2.96 1.52
C TRP A 25 -9.54 2.05 2.72
N LEU A 26 -8.98 2.42 3.88
CA LEU A 26 -9.15 1.73 5.16
C LEU A 26 -10.51 2.01 5.81
N ARG A 27 -11.26 3.01 5.30
CA ARG A 27 -12.52 3.51 5.87
C ARG A 27 -12.40 3.85 7.36
N THR A 28 -11.31 4.53 7.72
CA THR A 28 -10.96 4.83 9.11
C THR A 28 -10.41 6.23 9.27
N ASP A 29 -10.73 6.85 10.40
CA ASP A 29 -10.09 8.09 10.83
C ASP A 29 -8.86 7.82 11.73
N ALA A 30 -8.62 6.57 12.11
CA ALA A 30 -7.57 6.17 13.06
C ALA A 30 -6.17 6.04 12.44
N LEU A 31 -5.99 6.46 11.17
CA LEU A 31 -4.67 6.50 10.53
C LEU A 31 -3.75 7.46 11.28
N HIS A 32 -2.67 6.93 11.86
CA HIS A 32 -1.69 7.72 12.57
C HIS A 32 -0.69 8.34 11.59
N VAL A 33 -0.58 9.66 11.59
CA VAL A 33 0.33 10.41 10.71
C VAL A 33 1.40 11.09 11.56
N LYS A 34 2.67 10.88 11.21
CA LYS A 34 3.82 11.48 11.89
C LYS A 34 4.69 12.24 10.90
N ILE A 35 4.84 13.55 11.14
CA ILE A 35 5.74 14.41 10.36
C ILE A 35 7.12 14.38 11.03
N ARG A 36 8.16 13.98 10.32
CA ARG A 36 9.55 13.93 10.80
C ARG A 36 10.45 14.87 10.00
N LEU A 37 11.68 15.06 10.50
CA LEU A 37 12.72 15.86 9.83
C LEU A 37 13.05 15.34 8.41
N PHE A 38 12.86 14.04 8.18
CA PHE A 38 13.15 13.35 6.92
C PHE A 38 11.90 12.75 6.27
N GLY A 39 10.78 13.47 6.32
CA GLY A 39 9.55 13.12 5.61
C GLY A 39 8.44 12.63 6.54
N GLU A 40 7.37 12.17 5.92
CA GLU A 40 6.14 11.77 6.58
C GLU A 40 6.02 10.25 6.66
N GLU A 41 5.50 9.77 7.78
CA GLU A 41 5.18 8.37 8.03
C GLU A 41 3.70 8.27 8.39
N MET A 42 3.05 7.20 7.91
CA MET A 42 1.66 6.86 8.18
C MET A 42 1.59 5.39 8.59
N THR A 43 0.86 5.12 9.67
CA THR A 43 0.73 3.76 10.19
C THR A 43 -0.73 3.49 10.54
N TYR A 44 -1.18 2.28 10.22
CA TYR A 44 -2.46 1.74 10.67
C TYR A 44 -2.29 0.27 11.03
N GLU A 45 -2.92 -0.16 12.11
CA GLU A 45 -2.92 -1.56 12.54
C GLU A 45 -4.25 -1.88 13.23
N ASP A 46 -4.85 -2.99 12.82
CA ASP A 46 -5.98 -3.62 13.51
C ASP A 46 -5.85 -5.16 13.47
N GLU A 47 -6.90 -5.88 13.88
CA GLU A 47 -6.90 -7.35 13.92
C GLU A 47 -6.70 -8.02 12.56
N THR A 48 -6.93 -7.29 11.47
CA THR A 48 -6.96 -7.81 10.09
C THR A 48 -5.85 -7.27 9.22
N ILE A 49 -5.28 -6.12 9.54
CA ILE A 49 -4.27 -5.47 8.72
C ILE A 49 -3.21 -4.72 9.53
N TYR A 50 -1.98 -4.79 9.03
CA TYR A 50 -0.93 -3.80 9.29
C TYR A 50 -0.59 -3.05 8.00
N LEU A 51 -0.43 -1.73 8.11
CA LEU A 51 0.01 -0.84 7.03
C LEU A 51 1.05 0.14 7.57
N TYR A 52 2.16 0.23 6.87
CA TYR A 52 3.15 1.27 7.02
C TYR A 52 3.37 1.96 5.68
N CYS A 53 3.35 3.29 5.68
CA CYS A 53 3.58 4.10 4.50
C CYS A 53 4.50 5.27 4.84
N TYR A 54 5.47 5.57 3.98
CA TYR A 54 6.44 6.63 4.25
C TYR A 54 6.90 7.33 2.98
N ASN A 55 7.26 8.60 3.11
CA ASN A 55 7.81 9.38 2.01
C ASN A 55 9.26 8.96 1.74
N ALA A 56 9.51 8.40 0.56
CA ALA A 56 10.85 8.06 0.10
C ALA A 56 11.54 9.32 -0.44
N LEU A 57 12.22 10.07 0.44
CA LEU A 57 12.90 11.33 0.11
C LEU A 57 14.06 11.21 -0.92
N ILE A 58 14.41 10.00 -1.36
CA ILE A 58 15.60 9.74 -2.18
C ILE A 58 15.25 8.85 -3.38
N ARG A 59 14.87 9.45 -4.51
CA ARG A 59 15.09 8.84 -5.83
C ARG A 59 15.36 9.87 -6.92
N PRO A 60 16.63 10.20 -7.21
CA PRO A 60 16.95 10.92 -8.43
C PRO A 60 16.61 10.04 -9.66
N PRO A 61 15.90 10.53 -10.69
CA PRO A 61 15.48 11.90 -10.94
C PRO A 61 13.97 12.17 -10.74
N ASN A 62 13.24 11.28 -10.07
CA ASN A 62 11.77 11.35 -9.98
C ASN A 62 11.35 11.96 -8.64
N ALA A 63 10.28 12.77 -8.69
CA ALA A 63 9.67 13.47 -7.57
C ALA A 63 9.47 12.58 -6.32
N PRO A 64 9.32 13.18 -5.12
CA PRO A 64 8.91 12.42 -3.93
C PRO A 64 7.73 11.50 -4.24
N TYR A 65 7.81 10.28 -3.72
CA TYR A 65 6.79 9.24 -3.82
C TYR A 65 6.71 8.52 -2.48
N PHE A 66 5.53 8.01 -2.16
CA PHE A 66 5.31 7.25 -0.95
C PHE A 66 5.52 5.77 -1.23
N LEU A 67 6.28 5.11 -0.38
CA LEU A 67 6.33 3.66 -0.32
C LEU A 67 5.31 3.19 0.71
N LEU A 68 4.64 2.08 0.42
CA LEU A 68 3.76 1.40 1.36
C LEU A 68 4.16 -0.07 1.47
N GLU A 69 3.99 -0.63 2.66
CA GLU A 69 4.18 -2.05 2.95
C GLU A 69 3.23 -2.47 4.07
N GLY A 70 2.87 -3.74 4.09
CA GLY A 70 1.97 -4.26 5.10
C GLY A 70 1.57 -5.70 4.87
N HIS A 71 0.66 -6.17 5.70
CA HIS A 71 0.05 -7.48 5.54
C HIS A 71 -1.43 -7.45 5.88
N THR A 72 -2.22 -8.26 5.21
CA THR A 72 -3.64 -8.49 5.51
C THR A 72 -3.89 -9.96 5.80
N GLY A 73 -4.83 -10.24 6.69
CA GLY A 73 -5.46 -11.55 6.75
C GLY A 73 -6.36 -11.80 5.54
N GLY A 74 -6.76 -13.06 5.37
CA GLY A 74 -7.67 -13.49 4.31
C GLY A 74 -6.96 -14.15 3.14
N THR A 75 -7.69 -14.28 2.04
CA THR A 75 -7.22 -14.95 0.82
C THR A 75 -6.54 -13.98 -0.15
N LEU A 76 -5.72 -14.54 -1.05
CA LEU A 76 -5.11 -13.81 -2.17
C LEU A 76 -6.15 -13.03 -3.01
N ASP A 77 -7.33 -13.59 -3.26
CA ASP A 77 -8.39 -12.96 -4.03
C ASP A 77 -9.04 -11.77 -3.30
N GLU A 78 -9.24 -11.89 -1.99
CA GLU A 78 -9.74 -10.80 -1.14
C GLU A 78 -8.74 -9.64 -1.09
N ALA A 79 -7.46 -9.96 -0.87
CA ALA A 79 -6.38 -8.98 -0.90
C ALA A 79 -6.28 -8.31 -2.27
N ALA A 80 -6.36 -9.06 -3.37
CA ALA A 80 -6.35 -8.51 -4.73
C ALA A 80 -7.49 -7.53 -4.97
N GLY A 81 -8.72 -7.87 -4.53
CA GLY A 81 -9.88 -6.99 -4.64
C GLY A 81 -9.69 -5.69 -3.86
N TRP A 82 -9.13 -5.79 -2.66
CA TRP A 82 -8.91 -4.68 -1.76
C TRP A 82 -7.75 -3.76 -2.23
N LEU A 83 -6.63 -4.31 -2.69
CA LEU A 83 -5.52 -3.54 -3.26
C LEU A 83 -5.91 -2.87 -4.59
N ARG A 84 -6.75 -3.51 -5.41
CA ARG A 84 -7.35 -2.86 -6.61
C ARG A 84 -8.24 -1.67 -6.26
N GLN A 85 -8.85 -1.66 -5.07
CA GLN A 85 -9.59 -0.49 -4.61
C GLN A 85 -8.64 0.68 -4.34
N LEU A 86 -7.48 0.44 -3.72
CA LEU A 86 -6.47 1.48 -3.49
C LEU A 86 -5.97 2.06 -4.82
N THR A 87 -5.57 1.21 -5.77
CA THR A 87 -5.07 1.70 -7.07
C THR A 87 -6.13 2.53 -7.80
N ARG A 88 -7.41 2.12 -7.77
CA ARG A 88 -8.52 2.92 -8.32
C ARG A 88 -8.74 4.26 -7.61
N LEU A 89 -8.58 4.31 -6.29
CA LEU A 89 -8.68 5.55 -5.53
C LEU A 89 -7.55 6.52 -5.89
N CYS A 90 -6.33 6.01 -6.08
CA CYS A 90 -5.18 6.77 -6.58
C CYS A 90 -5.47 7.32 -7.99
N ALA A 91 -5.93 6.46 -8.91
CA ALA A 91 -6.32 6.82 -10.27
C ALA A 91 -7.34 7.96 -10.29
N GLY A 92 -8.39 7.85 -9.46
CA GLY A 92 -9.46 8.84 -9.33
C GLY A 92 -8.97 10.20 -8.84
N ARG A 93 -7.79 10.26 -8.23
CA ARG A 93 -7.10 11.48 -7.78
C ARG A 93 -5.95 11.90 -8.69
N GLY A 94 -5.76 11.23 -9.83
CA GLY A 94 -4.70 11.53 -10.79
C GLY A 94 -3.30 11.12 -10.32
N VAL A 95 -3.20 10.14 -9.42
CA VAL A 95 -1.93 9.66 -8.87
C VAL A 95 -1.69 8.21 -9.30
N SER A 96 -0.49 7.92 -9.81
CA SER A 96 -0.09 6.56 -10.18
C SER A 96 0.21 5.72 -8.92
N CYS A 97 -0.23 4.46 -8.93
CA CYS A 97 -0.01 3.53 -7.85
C CYS A 97 0.23 2.11 -8.38
N THR A 98 1.26 1.46 -7.85
CA THR A 98 1.62 0.06 -8.14
C THR A 98 1.82 -0.67 -6.82
N ILE A 99 1.26 -1.87 -6.70
CA ILE A 99 1.33 -2.69 -5.50
C ILE A 99 1.57 -4.13 -5.89
N ASP A 100 2.62 -4.70 -5.34
CA ASP A 100 2.95 -6.12 -5.42
C ASP A 100 2.45 -6.81 -4.15
N TYR A 101 1.99 -8.04 -4.27
CA TYR A 101 1.45 -8.82 -3.16
C TYR A 101 1.64 -10.33 -3.37
N GLN A 102 1.79 -11.05 -2.27
CA GLN A 102 2.04 -12.48 -2.27
C GLN A 102 1.51 -13.12 -0.98
N GLU A 103 1.19 -14.41 -1.04
CA GLU A 103 0.84 -15.18 0.15
C GLU A 103 2.09 -15.54 0.96
N VAL A 104 2.03 -15.30 2.27
CA VAL A 104 3.10 -15.57 3.23
C VAL A 104 2.61 -16.42 4.40
N ASP A 105 3.51 -17.18 5.01
CA ASP A 105 3.27 -17.90 6.24
C ASP A 105 3.35 -16.98 7.48
N GLU A 106 3.25 -17.56 8.67
CA GLU A 106 3.26 -16.82 9.95
C GLU A 106 4.60 -16.12 10.23
N ASP A 107 5.69 -16.57 9.59
CA ASP A 107 7.02 -15.98 9.70
C ASP A 107 7.26 -14.90 8.61
N GLY A 108 6.27 -14.63 7.76
CA GLY A 108 6.37 -13.72 6.62
C GLY A 108 7.13 -14.30 5.44
N THR A 109 7.33 -15.63 5.41
CA THR A 109 8.02 -16.31 4.32
C THR A 109 7.02 -16.58 3.18
N PRO A 110 7.37 -16.29 1.92
CA PRO A 110 6.50 -16.62 0.78
C PRO A 110 6.11 -18.10 0.77
N VAL A 111 4.80 -18.38 0.67
CA VAL A 111 4.28 -19.75 0.56
C VAL A 111 4.48 -20.30 -0.87
N SER A 112 4.64 -19.40 -1.85
CA SER A 112 4.95 -19.71 -3.24
C SER A 112 5.90 -18.68 -3.83
N GLU A 113 6.49 -18.99 -4.99
CA GLU A 113 7.27 -18.03 -5.79
C GLU A 113 6.37 -17.07 -6.60
N GLU A 114 5.04 -17.23 -6.55
CA GLU A 114 4.12 -16.38 -7.29
C GLU A 114 3.93 -15.03 -6.58
N GLU A 115 4.38 -13.97 -7.24
CA GLU A 115 4.11 -12.58 -6.87
C GLU A 115 3.11 -11.99 -7.86
N PHE A 116 2.14 -11.25 -7.34
CA PHE A 116 1.09 -10.62 -8.12
C PHE A 116 1.20 -9.11 -8.04
N THR A 117 0.95 -8.42 -9.15
CA THR A 117 0.96 -6.96 -9.20
C THR A 117 -0.42 -6.42 -9.53
N VAL A 118 -0.87 -5.43 -8.76
CA VAL A 118 -1.96 -4.54 -9.16
C VAL A 118 -1.41 -3.15 -9.46
N ARG A 119 -1.79 -2.64 -10.62
CA ARG A 119 -1.50 -1.28 -11.06
C ARG A 119 -2.73 -0.72 -11.76
N ASP A 120 -2.72 0.58 -11.97
CA ASP A 120 -3.80 1.28 -12.63
C ASP A 120 -4.23 0.62 -13.96
N GLY A 121 -5.52 0.29 -14.05
CA GLY A 121 -6.25 0.00 -15.30
C GLY A 121 -5.90 -1.24 -16.12
N PHE A 122 -4.77 -1.93 -15.91
CA PHE A 122 -4.44 -3.15 -16.67
C PHE A 122 -3.89 -4.23 -15.76
N ALA A 123 -4.75 -5.18 -15.39
CA ALA A 123 -4.31 -6.50 -15.01
C ALA A 123 -3.62 -7.12 -16.22
N GLU A 124 -2.29 -7.27 -16.18
CA GLU A 124 -1.60 -8.16 -17.10
C GLU A 124 -2.04 -9.59 -16.78
N ARG A 125 -2.50 -10.29 -17.82
CA ARG A 125 -2.78 -11.72 -17.84
C ARG A 125 -1.57 -12.45 -18.39
#